data_AF-A0A6V7HXZ1-F1
#
_entry.id   AF-A0A6V7HXZ1-F1
#
_cell.length_a   1.000
_cell.length_b   1.000
_cell.length_c   1.000
_cell.angle_alpha   90.00
_cell.angle_beta   90.00
_cell.angle_gamma   90.00
#
_symmetry.space_group_name_H-M   'P 1'
#
loop_
_entity.id
_entity.type
_entity.pdbx_description
1 polymer ?
#
loop_
_entity_poly.entity_id
_entity_poly.type
_entity_poly.pdbx_seq_one_letter_code
_entity_poly.pdbx_strand_id
1 'polypeptide(L)'
;IEFLILPSVVLALLINHEFTVLEVLWTFSIYLESVAILPQLFLVSKTGEAESITSHYLFALGSYRGLYLLNWVYRYYVEDHYDLIAIVAGVVQTVLYCDFFYLYITKVLKGKKLQLPA
;
A
#
# COMPACT_ATOMS: atom_id res chain seq x y z
N ILE A 1 3.81 -11.33 -9.98
CA ILE A 1 2.61 -10.52 -10.28
C ILE A 1 1.35 -11.39 -10.29
N GLU A 2 1.37 -12.55 -10.94
CA GLU A 2 0.24 -13.51 -10.93
C GLU A 2 -0.23 -13.89 -9.52
N PHE A 3 0.71 -14.13 -8.60
CA PHE A 3 0.45 -14.37 -7.17
C PHE A 3 -0.19 -13.20 -6.41
N LEU A 4 -0.31 -12.02 -7.02
CA LEU A 4 -1.00 -10.87 -6.44
C LEU A 4 -2.38 -10.69 -7.08
N ILE A 5 -2.43 -10.80 -8.41
CA ILE A 5 -3.67 -10.64 -9.20
C ILE A 5 -4.67 -11.73 -8.83
N LEU A 6 -4.25 -13.00 -8.83
CA LEU A 6 -5.17 -14.11 -8.67
C LEU A 6 -5.86 -14.11 -7.29
N PRO A 7 -5.14 -13.90 -6.17
CA PRO A 7 -5.79 -13.71 -4.87
C PRO A 7 -6.68 -12.47 -4.80
N SER A 8 -6.29 -11.36 -5.44
CA SER A 8 -7.09 -10.13 -5.44
C SER A 8 -8.42 -10.32 -6.19
N VAL A 9 -8.41 -11.03 -7.33
CA VAL A 9 -9.62 -11.38 -8.08
C VAL A 9 -10.52 -12.29 -7.25
N VAL A 10 -9.95 -13.35 -6.66
CA VAL A 10 -10.72 -14.28 -5.82
C VAL A 10 -11.33 -13.54 -4.63
N LEU A 11 -10.56 -12.70 -3.96
CA LEU A 11 -11.06 -11.93 -2.81
C LEU A 11 -12.17 -10.97 -3.22
N ALA A 12 -12.06 -10.28 -4.36
CA ALA A 12 -13.10 -9.38 -4.87
C ALA A 12 -14.39 -10.09 -5.26
N LEU A 13 -14.31 -11.34 -5.73
CA LEU A 13 -15.51 -12.15 -6.01
C LEU A 13 -16.17 -12.67 -4.73
N LEU A 14 -15.40 -12.95 -3.68
CA LEU A 14 -15.92 -13.49 -2.42
C LEU A 14 -16.39 -12.41 -1.44
N ILE A 15 -15.69 -11.27 -1.41
CA ILE A 15 -15.90 -10.16 -0.48
C ILE A 15 -16.03 -8.88 -1.32
N ASN A 16 -17.26 -8.42 -1.49
CA ASN A 16 -17.65 -7.18 -2.15
C ASN A 16 -18.91 -6.63 -1.45
N HIS A 17 -19.28 -5.38 -1.74
CA HIS A 17 -20.52 -4.81 -1.22
C HIS A 17 -21.75 -5.35 -1.96
N GLU A 18 -21.66 -5.46 -3.29
CA GLU A 18 -22.71 -5.96 -4.15
C GLU A 18 -22.12 -6.77 -5.32
N PHE A 19 -22.80 -7.84 -5.72
CA PHE A 19 -22.34 -8.70 -6.82
C PHE A 19 -22.72 -8.14 -8.20
N THR A 20 -22.35 -6.89 -8.45
CA THR A 20 -22.45 -6.25 -9.76
C THR A 20 -21.07 -6.17 -10.41
N VAL A 21 -21.01 -6.16 -11.74
CA VAL A 21 -19.72 -6.16 -12.46
C VAL A 21 -18.86 -4.95 -12.08
N LEU A 22 -19.47 -3.77 -11.93
CA LEU A 22 -18.75 -2.55 -11.57
C LEU A 22 -18.21 -2.61 -10.13
N GLU A 23 -19.01 -3.09 -9.18
CA GLU A 23 -18.61 -3.16 -7.77
C GLU A 23 -17.50 -4.20 -7.54
N VAL A 24 -17.58 -5.34 -8.23
CA VAL A 24 -16.51 -6.36 -8.21
C VAL A 24 -15.21 -5.79 -8.80
N LEU A 25 -15.28 -5.06 -9.92
CA LEU A 25 -14.10 -4.43 -10.52
C LEU A 25 -13.51 -3.34 -9.62
N TRP A 26 -14.37 -2.54 -8.99
CA TRP A 26 -13.95 -1.53 -8.01
C TRP A 26 -13.25 -2.20 -6.82
N THR A 27 -13.87 -3.21 -6.22
CA THR A 27 -13.32 -3.95 -5.09
C THR A 27 -12.00 -4.65 -5.44
N PHE A 28 -11.92 -5.24 -6.64
CA PHE A 28 -10.69 -5.80 -7.17
C PHE A 28 -9.57 -4.77 -7.26
N SER A 29 -9.88 -3.56 -7.74
CA SER A 29 -8.88 -2.49 -7.85
C SER A 29 -8.32 -2.10 -6.48
N ILE A 30 -9.17 -2.03 -5.46
CA ILE A 30 -8.78 -1.72 -4.07
C ILE A 30 -7.86 -2.81 -3.50
N TYR A 31 -8.22 -4.09 -3.65
CA TYR A 31 -7.40 -5.19 -3.17
C TYR A 31 -6.06 -5.28 -3.92
N LEU A 32 -6.07 -5.17 -5.25
CA LEU A 32 -4.85 -5.22 -6.05
C LEU A 32 -3.91 -4.06 -5.68
N GLU A 33 -4.45 -2.85 -5.53
CA GLU A 33 -3.64 -1.67 -5.18
C GLU A 33 -2.94 -1.85 -3.83
N SER A 34 -3.60 -2.49 -2.86
CA SER A 34 -3.01 -2.72 -1.54
C SER A 34 -1.72 -3.53 -1.57
N VAL A 35 -1.56 -4.42 -2.55
CA VAL A 35 -0.40 -5.32 -2.69
C VAL A 35 0.49 -4.99 -3.89
N ALA A 36 0.08 -4.07 -4.77
CA ALA A 36 0.76 -3.77 -6.03
C ALA A 36 2.21 -3.29 -5.84
N ILE A 37 2.56 -2.76 -4.66
CA ILE A 37 3.91 -2.27 -4.36
C ILE A 37 4.92 -3.37 -4.04
N LEU A 38 4.47 -4.58 -3.70
CA LEU A 38 5.33 -5.68 -3.24
C LEU A 38 6.50 -6.02 -4.19
N PRO A 39 6.33 -6.10 -5.53
CA PRO A 39 7.43 -6.40 -6.44
C PRO A 39 8.55 -5.34 -6.38
N GLN A 40 8.17 -4.07 -6.26
CA GLN A 40 9.12 -2.96 -6.17
C GLN A 40 9.89 -2.98 -4.85
N LEU A 41 9.20 -3.25 -3.73
CA LEU A 41 9.86 -3.40 -2.42
C LEU A 41 10.81 -4.60 -2.39
N PHE A 42 10.40 -5.73 -2.98
CA PHE A 42 11.24 -6.92 -3.09
C PHE A 42 12.50 -6.67 -3.94
N LEU A 43 12.37 -5.94 -5.05
CA LEU A 43 13.50 -5.55 -5.87
C LEU A 43 14.51 -4.71 -5.06
N VAL A 44 14.04 -3.68 -4.35
CA VAL A 44 14.87 -2.81 -3.52
C VAL A 44 15.55 -3.58 -2.38
N SER A 45 14.84 -4.55 -1.78
CA SER A 45 15.41 -5.47 -0.78
C SER A 45 16.53 -6.34 -1.37
N LYS A 46 16.36 -6.85 -2.59
CA LYS A 46 17.36 -7.71 -3.24
C LYS A 46 18.59 -6.96 -3.77
N THR A 47 18.42 -5.75 -4.28
CA THR A 47 19.56 -4.96 -4.78
C THR A 47 20.41 -4.41 -3.64
N GLY A 48 19.88 -4.32 -2.42
CA GLY A 48 20.61 -3.81 -1.26
C GLY A 48 20.98 -2.33 -1.38
N GLU A 49 20.51 -1.64 -2.41
CA GLU A 49 20.65 -0.20 -2.62
C GLU A 49 19.32 0.31 -3.19
N ALA A 50 18.69 1.25 -2.49
CA ALA A 50 17.68 2.12 -3.07
C ALA A 50 18.36 3.38 -3.57
N GLU A 51 18.21 3.69 -4.86
CA GLU A 51 18.62 4.97 -5.40
C GLU A 51 17.87 6.11 -4.69
N SER A 52 18.53 7.23 -4.40
CA SER A 52 17.93 8.31 -3.59
C SER A 52 16.60 8.80 -4.17
N ILE A 53 16.51 8.91 -5.51
CA ILE A 53 15.30 9.32 -6.23
C ILE A 53 14.16 8.32 -6.00
N THR A 54 14.41 7.03 -6.20
CA THR A 54 13.45 5.95 -5.96
C THR A 54 12.96 5.95 -4.51
N SER A 55 13.85 6.25 -3.56
CA SER A 55 13.50 6.28 -2.14
C SER A 55 12.54 7.43 -1.79
N HIS A 56 12.76 8.63 -2.34
CA HIS A 56 11.84 9.76 -2.17
C HIS A 56 10.49 9.51 -2.85
N TYR A 57 10.50 8.90 -4.04
CA TYR A 57 9.28 8.51 -4.74
C TYR A 57 8.43 7.55 -3.91
N LEU A 58 9.03 6.46 -3.42
CA LEU A 58 8.35 5.48 -2.56
C LEU A 58 7.85 6.10 -1.25
N PHE A 59 8.62 7.03 -0.68
CA PHE A 59 8.21 7.75 0.53
C PHE A 59 6.97 8.62 0.29
N ALA A 60 6.96 9.40 -0.80
CA ALA A 60 5.82 10.22 -1.18
C ALA A 60 4.58 9.37 -1.48
N LEU A 61 4.76 8.25 -2.19
CA LEU A 61 3.70 7.30 -2.51
C LEU A 61 3.11 6.66 -1.23
N GLY A 62 3.93 6.17 -0.32
CA GLY A 62 3.42 5.65 0.95
C GLY A 62 2.73 6.75 1.78
N SER A 63 3.29 7.97 1.80
CA SER A 63 2.75 9.09 2.58
C SER A 63 1.37 9.50 2.08
N TYR A 64 1.15 9.51 0.77
CA TYR A 64 -0.17 9.75 0.17
C TYR A 64 -1.20 8.78 0.78
N ARG A 65 -0.85 7.50 0.93
CA ARG A 65 -1.78 6.52 1.49
C ARG A 65 -2.03 6.73 2.98
N GLY A 66 -0.99 7.09 3.73
CA GLY A 66 -1.15 7.48 5.13
C GLY A 66 -2.13 8.65 5.31
N LEU A 67 -2.11 9.63 4.41
CA LEU A 67 -3.07 10.75 4.40
C LEU A 67 -4.50 10.28 4.09
N TYR A 68 -4.68 9.27 3.23
CA TYR A 68 -6.00 8.67 2.99
C TYR A 68 -6.57 7.99 4.23
N LEU A 69 -5.75 7.30 5.03
CA LEU A 69 -6.20 6.75 6.32
C LEU A 69 -6.73 7.85 7.23
N LEU A 70 -6.02 8.98 7.33
CA LEU A 70 -6.49 10.15 8.10
C LEU A 70 -7.78 10.73 7.52
N ASN A 71 -7.92 10.77 6.19
CA ASN A 71 -9.14 11.21 5.54
C ASN A 71 -10.33 10.31 5.90
N TRP A 72 -10.17 8.98 5.89
CA TRP A 72 -11.25 8.07 6.27
C TRP A 72 -11.65 8.22 7.73
N VAL A 73 -10.68 8.45 8.63
CA VAL A 73 -10.96 8.78 10.03
C VAL A 73 -11.80 10.07 10.11
N TYR A 74 -11.42 11.11 9.37
CA TYR A 74 -12.19 12.36 9.32
C TYR A 74 -13.62 12.13 8.79
N ARG A 75 -13.79 11.39 7.69
CA ARG A 75 -15.10 11.09 7.11
C ARG A 75 -15.98 10.26 8.04
N TYR A 76 -15.40 9.34 8.82
CA TYR A 76 -16.13 8.60 9.83
C TYR A 76 -16.71 9.53 10.91
N TYR A 77 -15.93 10.49 11.41
CA TYR A 77 -16.39 11.41 12.48
C TYR A 77 -17.34 12.50 11.99
N VAL A 78 -17.21 12.96 10.74
CA VAL A 78 -17.96 14.12 10.23
C VAL A 78 -19.13 13.73 9.34
N GLU A 79 -19.00 12.66 8.56
CA GLU A 79 -19.98 12.25 7.54
C GLU A 79 -20.70 10.93 7.91
N ASP A 80 -20.38 10.30 9.06
CA ASP A 80 -20.84 8.96 9.46
C ASP A 80 -20.64 7.89 8.36
N HIS A 81 -19.69 8.13 7.45
CA HIS A 81 -19.42 7.27 6.31
C HIS A 81 -18.17 6.42 6.55
N TYR A 82 -18.32 5.11 6.40
CA TYR A 82 -17.21 4.17 6.46
C TYR A 82 -17.35 3.07 5.41
N ASP A 83 -16.22 2.72 4.80
CA ASP A 83 -16.09 1.60 3.88
C ASP A 83 -15.02 0.66 4.43
N LEU A 84 -15.45 -0.50 4.94
CA LEU A 84 -14.55 -1.44 5.59
C LEU A 84 -13.55 -2.05 4.61
N ILE A 85 -13.94 -2.25 3.35
CA ILE A 85 -13.06 -2.82 2.32
C ILE A 85 -11.92 -1.84 2.05
N ALA A 86 -12.24 -0.57 1.80
CA ALA A 86 -11.26 0.47 1.56
C ALA A 86 -10.34 0.70 2.76
N ILE A 87 -10.91 0.76 3.98
CA ILE A 87 -10.14 0.98 5.21
C ILE A 87 -9.17 -0.17 5.46
N VAL A 88 -9.63 -1.43 5.42
CA VAL A 88 -8.77 -2.59 5.67
C VAL A 88 -7.68 -2.71 4.60
N ALA A 89 -8.03 -2.56 3.31
CA ALA A 89 -7.06 -2.60 2.23
C ALA A 89 -6.01 -1.48 2.35
N GLY A 90 -6.45 -0.26 2.70
CA GLY A 90 -5.52 0.85 2.91
C GLY A 90 -4.62 0.65 4.13
N VAL A 91 -5.12 0.05 5.22
CA VAL A 91 -4.30 -0.32 6.39
C VAL A 91 -3.24 -1.35 5.98
N VAL A 92 -3.63 -2.41 5.26
CA VAL A 92 -2.69 -3.41 4.73
C VAL A 92 -1.62 -2.73 3.88
N GLN A 93 -2.02 -1.85 2.97
CA GLN A 93 -1.09 -1.12 2.11
C GLN A 93 -0.12 -0.28 2.93
N THR A 94 -0.58 0.48 3.91
CA THR A 94 0.28 1.30 4.78
C THR A 94 1.24 0.45 5.60
N VAL A 95 0.81 -0.69 6.14
CA VAL A 95 1.68 -1.62 6.89
C VAL A 95 2.80 -2.16 6.00
N LEU A 96 2.53 -2.46 4.73
CA LEU A 96 3.58 -2.88 3.79
C LEU A 96 4.63 -1.78 3.55
N TYR A 97 4.26 -0.50 3.67
CA TYR A 97 5.22 0.61 3.60
C TYR A 97 5.97 0.86 4.92
N CYS A 98 5.53 0.35 6.07
CA CYS A 98 6.13 0.68 7.36
C CYS A 98 7.61 0.31 7.46
N ASP A 99 8.00 -0.88 6.99
CA ASP A 99 9.42 -1.31 7.00
C ASP A 99 10.29 -0.40 6.11
N PHE A 100 9.77 -0.05 4.92
CA PHE A 100 10.42 0.90 4.04
C PHE A 100 10.58 2.29 4.68
N PHE A 101 9.55 2.82 5.33
CA PHE A 101 9.62 4.10 6.04
C PHE A 101 10.66 4.10 7.15
N TYR A 102 10.70 3.03 7.94
CA TYR A 102 11.69 2.88 9.01
C TYR A 102 13.11 2.94 8.44
N LEU A 103 13.40 2.19 7.38
CA LEU A 103 14.71 2.18 6.73
C LEU A 103 15.05 3.52 6.06
N TYR A 104 14.08 4.16 5.41
CA TYR A 104 14.24 5.46 4.79
C TYR A 104 14.61 6.54 5.84
N ILE A 105 13.86 6.62 6.95
CA ILE A 105 14.12 7.61 8.02
C ILE A 105 15.48 7.36 8.69
N THR A 106 15.81 6.10 8.95
CA THR A 106 17.04 5.77 9.70
C THR A 106 18.31 5.88 8.85
N LYS A 107 18.25 5.64 7.53
CA LYS A 107 19.42 5.62 6.64
C LYS A 107 19.50 6.85 5.74
N VAL A 108 18.45 7.15 4.98
CA VAL A 108 18.46 8.21 3.96
C VAL A 108 18.49 9.60 4.60
N LEU A 109 17.62 9.87 5.58
CA LEU A 109 17.61 11.20 6.23
C LEU A 109 18.89 11.50 7.04
N LYS A 110 19.66 10.46 7.40
CA LYS A 110 20.97 10.62 8.06
C LYS A 110 22.14 10.66 7.08
N GLY A 111 21.87 10.74 5.76
CA GLY A 111 22.90 10.78 4.71
C GLY A 111 23.68 9.48 4.54
N LYS A 112 23.19 8.36 5.06
CA LYS A 112 23.84 7.04 4.97
C LYS A 112 23.21 6.25 3.82
N LYS A 113 24.03 5.49 3.08
CA LYS A 113 23.54 4.61 2.02
C LYS A 113 22.58 3.55 2.58
N LEU A 114 21.49 3.32 1.84
CA LEU A 114 20.39 2.44 2.24
C LEU A 114 20.76 0.99 1.92
N GLN A 115 21.42 0.30 2.87
CA GLN A 115 21.67 -1.15 2.76
C GLN A 115 20.61 -1.94 3.53
N LEU A 116 19.79 -2.75 2.89
CA LEU A 116 18.89 -3.67 3.61
C LEU A 116 19.69 -4.87 4.15
N PRO A 117 19.44 -5.34 5.39
CA PRO A 117 20.03 -6.59 5.86
C PRO A 117 19.50 -7.76 5.02
N ALA A 118 20.42 -8.62 4.58
CA ALA A 118 20.16 -9.77 3.72
C ALA A 118 19.32 -10.87 4.39
#